data_AF-A0A0D2XW82-F1
#
_entry.id   AF-A0A0D2XW82-F1
#
_cell.length_a   1.000
_cell.length_b   1.000
_cell.length_c   1.000
_cell.angle_alpha   90.00
_cell.angle_beta   90.00
_cell.angle_gamma   90.00
#
_symmetry.space_group_name_H-M   'P 1'
#
loop_
_entity.id
_entity.type
_entity.pdbx_description
1 polymer ?
#
loop_
_entity_poly.entity_id
_entity_poly.type
_entity_poly.pdbx_seq_one_letter_code
_entity_poly.pdbx_strand_id
1 'polypeptide(L)'
;MADVKAKAEALVPKFKLDRVLNQDQAGRRISLYGSIDDQPALLILERAPFPTSQTYLTDVPAQLARIQNLGANDIYHWFMSRSGTETTKPDDADFFADLKINLIYPCTETHVKKYSKQGVRTQGGRRCYLQNEAW
;
A
#
# COMPACT_ATOMS: atom_id res chain seq x y z
N MET A 1 5.92 20.75 14.87
CA MET A 1 5.44 19.39 14.48
C MET A 1 4.70 19.40 13.15
N ALA A 2 3.78 20.34 12.89
CA ALA A 2 3.08 20.44 11.59
C ALA A 2 4.02 20.56 10.38
N ASP A 3 5.07 21.39 10.49
CA ASP A 3 6.08 21.55 9.44
C ASP A 3 6.82 20.25 9.07
N VAL A 4 7.06 19.36 10.05
CA VAL A 4 7.72 18.06 9.80
C VAL A 4 6.79 17.10 9.05
N LYS A 5 5.49 17.10 9.37
CA LYS A 5 4.47 16.28 8.69
C LYS A 5 4.30 16.71 7.23
N ALA A 6 4.12 18.01 7.00
CA ALA A 6 3.98 18.56 5.65
C ALA A 6 5.22 18.27 4.77
N LYS A 7 6.43 18.37 5.34
CA LYS A 7 7.66 18.00 4.64
C LYS A 7 7.70 16.52 4.28
N ALA A 8 7.22 15.63 5.15
CA ALA A 8 7.16 14.19 4.86
C ALA A 8 6.13 13.86 3.76
N GLU A 9 4.96 14.51 3.78
CA GLU A 9 3.93 14.36 2.75
C GLU A 9 4.43 14.81 1.38
N ALA A 10 5.21 15.89 1.32
CA ALA A 10 5.81 16.40 0.09
C ALA A 10 6.85 15.45 -0.54
N LEU A 11 7.35 14.44 0.18
CA LEU A 11 8.29 13.45 -0.37
C LEU A 11 7.61 12.38 -1.22
N VAL A 12 6.36 12.01 -0.89
CA VAL A 12 5.67 10.90 -1.56
C VAL A 12 5.47 11.14 -3.06
N PRO A 13 5.01 12.32 -3.52
CA PRO A 13 4.84 12.61 -4.94
C PRO A 13 6.16 12.67 -5.73
N LYS A 14 7.30 12.87 -5.05
CA LYS A 14 8.62 12.94 -5.68
C LYS A 14 9.23 11.57 -5.97
N PHE A 15 8.64 10.49 -5.44
CA PHE A 15 9.18 9.14 -5.59
C PHE A 15 9.22 8.72 -7.07
N LYS A 16 10.41 8.38 -7.56
CA LYS A 16 10.65 7.83 -8.89
C LYS A 16 10.89 6.33 -8.75
N LEU A 17 9.98 5.53 -9.31
CA LEU A 17 10.09 4.07 -9.29
C LEU A 17 11.29 3.61 -10.15
N ASP A 18 12.11 2.72 -9.60
CA ASP A 18 13.12 1.96 -10.34
C ASP A 18 12.64 0.53 -10.59
N ARG A 19 12.31 -0.21 -9.52
CA ARG A 19 11.85 -1.61 -9.63
C ARG A 19 10.95 -2.05 -8.48
N VAL A 20 10.20 -3.13 -8.70
CA VAL A 20 9.40 -3.80 -7.67
C VAL A 20 10.28 -4.80 -6.92
N LEU A 21 10.32 -4.71 -5.58
CA LEU A 21 11.10 -5.62 -4.72
C LEU A 21 10.31 -6.87 -4.34
N ASN A 22 9.03 -6.69 -4.00
CA ASN A 22 8.15 -7.78 -3.58
C ASN A 22 6.68 -7.38 -3.73
N GLN A 23 5.83 -8.39 -3.90
CA GLN A 23 4.38 -8.28 -3.80
C GLN A 23 3.87 -9.48 -3.01
N ASP A 24 3.16 -9.21 -1.92
CA ASP A 24 2.67 -10.24 -1.01
C ASP A 24 1.26 -9.92 -0.49
N GLN A 25 0.80 -10.65 0.54
CA GLN A 25 -0.53 -10.49 1.13
C GLN A 25 -1.67 -10.54 0.08
N ALA A 26 -1.63 -11.56 -0.79
CA ALA A 26 -2.57 -11.70 -1.90
C ALA A 26 -2.63 -10.46 -2.82
N GLY A 27 -1.50 -9.79 -3.01
CA GLY A 27 -1.37 -8.62 -3.87
C GLY A 27 -1.79 -7.30 -3.21
N ARG A 28 -2.19 -7.31 -1.92
CA ARG A 28 -2.64 -6.12 -1.19
C ARG A 28 -1.50 -5.27 -0.66
N ARG A 29 -0.27 -5.79 -0.68
CA ARG A 29 0.94 -5.05 -0.32
C ARG A 29 2.01 -5.21 -1.38
N ILE A 30 2.65 -4.09 -1.73
CA ILE A 30 3.73 -4.03 -2.70
C ILE A 30 4.88 -3.17 -2.16
N SER A 31 6.10 -3.66 -2.30
CA SER A 31 7.33 -2.96 -1.92
C SER A 31 8.07 -2.51 -3.16
N LEU A 32 8.32 -1.22 -3.26
CA LEU A 32 8.89 -0.53 -4.41
C LEU A 32 10.24 0.06 -4.03
N TYR A 33 11.22 -0.11 -4.90
CA TYR A 33 12.52 0.55 -4.81
C TYR A 33 12.62 1.62 -5.88
N GLY A 34 13.23 2.74 -5.52
CA GLY A 34 13.32 3.91 -6.38
C GLY A 34 14.25 4.96 -5.80
N SER A 35 14.02 6.21 -6.21
CA SER A 35 14.76 7.36 -5.70
C SER A 35 13.87 8.57 -5.45
N ILE A 36 14.29 9.42 -4.52
CA ILE A 36 13.75 10.76 -4.30
C ILE A 36 14.97 11.69 -4.27
N ASP A 37 14.94 12.78 -5.03
CA ASP A 37 16.04 13.76 -5.10
C ASP A 37 17.43 13.09 -5.25
N ASP A 38 17.49 12.10 -6.16
CA ASP A 38 18.66 11.27 -6.51
C ASP A 38 19.26 10.42 -5.37
N GLN A 39 18.55 10.30 -4.25
CA GLN A 39 18.88 9.39 -3.16
C GLN A 39 17.96 8.16 -3.13
N PRO A 40 18.47 6.99 -2.73
CA PRO A 40 17.70 5.75 -2.72
C PRO A 40 16.51 5.84 -1.77
N ALA A 41 15.34 5.40 -2.23
CA ALA A 41 14.09 5.40 -1.49
C ALA A 41 13.37 4.06 -1.61
N LEU A 42 12.66 3.68 -0.56
CA LEU A 42 11.82 2.48 -0.55
C LEU A 42 10.41 2.87 -0.14
N LEU A 43 9.45 2.62 -1.03
CA LEU A 43 8.04 2.94 -0.84
C LEU A 43 7.23 1.65 -0.73
N ILE A 44 6.45 1.50 0.34
CA ILE A 44 5.60 0.35 0.57
C ILE A 44 4.15 0.82 0.55
N LEU A 45 3.37 0.26 -0.36
CA LEU A 45 1.94 0.53 -0.49
C LEU A 45 1.17 -0.69 0.02
N GLU A 46 0.23 -0.46 0.92
CA GLU A 46 -0.64 -1.48 1.49
C GLU A 46 -2.10 -1.00 1.41
N ARG A 47 -3.00 -1.87 0.94
CA ARG A 47 -4.44 -1.61 0.99
C ARG A 47 -4.87 -1.55 2.46
N ALA A 48 -5.50 -0.45 2.85
CA ALA A 48 -6.05 -0.34 4.19
C ALA A 48 -7.22 -1.32 4.39
N PRO A 49 -7.40 -1.85 5.61
CA PRO A 49 -8.58 -2.64 5.93
C PRO A 49 -9.83 -1.75 5.89
N PHE A 50 -10.98 -2.34 5.56
CA PHE A 50 -12.24 -1.63 5.66
C PHE A 50 -12.54 -1.25 7.12
N PRO A 51 -12.93 0.01 7.39
CA PRO A 51 -13.46 0.42 8.68
C PRO A 51 -14.66 -0.44 9.13
N THR A 52 -14.79 -0.65 10.44
CA THR A 52 -15.93 -1.36 11.04
C THR A 52 -17.08 -0.42 11.42
N SER A 53 -16.96 0.88 11.12
CA SER A 53 -18.01 1.86 11.41
C SER A 53 -19.25 1.61 10.56
N GLN A 54 -20.42 1.55 11.21
CA GLN A 54 -21.69 1.33 10.53
C GLN A 54 -22.03 2.45 9.54
N THR A 55 -21.69 3.70 9.88
CA THR A 55 -21.92 4.86 9.02
C THR A 55 -21.14 4.69 7.71
N TYR A 56 -19.84 4.40 7.80
CA TYR A 56 -18.99 4.15 6.63
C TYR A 56 -19.56 3.02 5.74
N LEU A 57 -19.88 1.87 6.34
CA LEU A 57 -20.37 0.72 5.58
C LEU A 57 -21.72 0.96 4.88
N THR A 58 -22.53 1.89 5.41
CA THR A 58 -23.81 2.28 4.80
C THR A 58 -23.59 3.22 3.62
N ASP A 59 -22.61 4.13 3.72
CA ASP A 59 -22.41 5.19 2.75
C ASP A 59 -21.55 4.79 1.55
N VAL A 60 -20.59 3.86 1.75
CA VAL A 60 -19.60 3.45 0.73
C VAL A 60 -20.22 3.12 -0.64
N PRO A 61 -21.31 2.34 -0.77
CA PRO A 61 -21.86 2.00 -2.08
C PRO A 61 -22.32 3.24 -2.88
N ALA A 62 -22.83 4.27 -2.20
CA ALA A 62 -23.29 5.52 -2.82
C ALA A 62 -22.14 6.50 -3.11
N GLN A 63 -21.02 6.38 -2.39
CA GLN A 63 -19.88 7.27 -2.49
C GLN A 63 -18.79 6.78 -3.45
N LEU A 64 -19.01 5.73 -4.25
CA LEU A 64 -18.01 5.25 -5.21
C LEU A 64 -17.78 6.28 -6.32
N ALA A 65 -16.54 6.77 -6.47
CA ALA A 65 -16.18 7.68 -7.57
C ALA A 65 -16.23 6.99 -8.94
N ARG A 66 -16.10 5.66 -8.99
CA ARG A 66 -16.25 4.88 -10.22
C ARG A 66 -16.67 3.46 -9.89
N ILE A 67 -17.56 2.93 -10.72
CA ILE A 67 -17.93 1.53 -10.75
C ILE A 67 -17.84 1.01 -12.19
N GLN A 68 -17.27 -0.18 -12.36
CA GLN A 68 -17.18 -0.87 -13.64
C GLN A 68 -17.61 -2.32 -13.45
N ASN A 69 -18.68 -2.73 -14.13
CA ASN A 69 -19.12 -4.12 -14.15
C ASN A 69 -18.12 -4.97 -14.95
N LEU A 70 -17.76 -6.14 -14.40
CA LEU A 70 -16.91 -7.12 -15.06
C LEU A 70 -17.69 -8.34 -15.57
N GLY A 71 -18.88 -8.59 -15.03
CA GLY A 71 -19.78 -9.64 -15.47
C GLY A 71 -21.06 -9.72 -14.62
N ALA A 72 -22.02 -10.49 -15.13
CA ALA A 72 -23.29 -10.77 -14.48
C ALA A 72 -23.78 -12.18 -14.87
N ASN A 73 -24.42 -12.88 -13.94
CA ASN A 73 -25.11 -14.14 -14.17
C ASN A 73 -26.34 -14.23 -13.25
N ASP A 74 -27.54 -14.14 -13.81
CA ASP A 74 -28.81 -14.08 -13.06
C ASP A 74 -28.75 -13.00 -11.96
N ILE A 75 -28.84 -13.39 -10.67
CA ILE A 75 -28.77 -12.48 -9.52
C ILE A 75 -27.34 -12.14 -9.06
N TYR A 76 -26.30 -12.68 -9.72
CA TYR A 76 -24.91 -12.47 -9.35
C TYR A 76 -24.25 -11.41 -10.23
N HIS A 77 -23.63 -10.41 -9.61
CA HIS A 77 -22.93 -9.33 -10.31
C HIS A 77 -21.59 -9.04 -9.62
N TRP A 78 -20.53 -8.83 -10.40
CA TRP A 78 -19.21 -8.47 -9.86
C TRP A 78 -18.60 -7.29 -10.60
N PHE A 79 -17.93 -6.43 -9.84
CA PHE A 79 -17.49 -5.12 -10.29
C PHE A 79 -16.05 -4.85 -9.85
N MET A 80 -15.40 -3.91 -10.52
CA MET A 80 -14.25 -3.17 -10.00
C MET A 80 -14.70 -1.75 -9.67
N SER A 81 -14.33 -1.26 -8.50
CA SER A 81 -14.69 0.09 -8.07
C SER A 81 -13.49 0.87 -7.56
N ARG A 82 -13.65 2.19 -7.54
CA ARG A 82 -12.75 3.12 -6.88
C ARG A 82 -13.57 3.90 -5.86
N SER A 83 -13.14 3.89 -4.60
CA SER A 83 -13.70 4.71 -3.53
C SER A 83 -13.73 6.18 -3.97
N GLY A 84 -14.83 6.88 -3.72
CA GLY A 84 -14.91 8.32 -3.96
C GLY A 84 -14.53 9.08 -2.71
N THR A 85 -13.70 10.08 -2.90
CA THR A 85 -13.26 10.98 -1.85
C THR A 85 -13.85 12.34 -2.18
N GLU A 86 -14.92 12.75 -1.51
CA GLU A 86 -15.23 14.17 -1.36
C GLU A 86 -16.22 14.40 -0.21
N THR A 87 -15.70 14.54 1.00
CA THR A 87 -16.30 15.42 2.00
C THR A 87 -15.27 16.49 2.36
N THR A 88 -15.60 17.70 1.94
CA THR A 88 -14.75 18.88 1.84
C THR A 88 -14.52 19.54 3.21
N LYS A 89 -14.15 18.78 4.25
CA LYS A 89 -13.74 19.34 5.55
C LYS A 89 -12.63 18.53 6.21
N PRO A 90 -11.55 19.18 6.69
CA PRO A 90 -10.47 18.54 7.42
C PRO A 90 -10.83 18.38 8.91
N ASP A 91 -12.07 17.99 9.22
CA ASP A 91 -12.32 17.42 10.55
C ASP A 91 -11.85 15.96 10.45
N ASP A 92 -10.77 15.64 11.17
CA ASP A 92 -10.06 14.35 11.18
C ASP A 92 -10.97 13.11 11.41
N ALA A 93 -12.24 13.31 11.75
CA ALA A 93 -13.21 12.26 12.05
C ALA A 93 -13.74 11.49 10.82
N ASP A 94 -13.76 12.09 9.64
CA ASP A 94 -14.41 11.52 8.44
C ASP A 94 -13.43 11.17 7.30
N PHE A 95 -12.12 11.26 7.53
CA PHE A 95 -11.11 10.83 6.55
C PHE A 95 -10.95 9.31 6.56
N PHE A 96 -11.46 8.64 5.51
CA PHE A 96 -11.26 7.21 5.30
C PHE A 96 -10.15 6.96 4.28
N ALA A 97 -9.03 6.41 4.74
CA ALA A 97 -7.88 6.11 3.88
C ALA A 97 -7.99 4.70 3.26
N ASP A 98 -7.95 4.60 1.92
CA ASP A 98 -7.88 3.30 1.23
C ASP A 98 -6.46 2.70 1.17
N LEU A 99 -5.45 3.52 1.44
CA LEU A 99 -4.03 3.18 1.32
C LEU A 99 -3.25 3.57 2.56
N LYS A 100 -2.42 2.64 3.02
CA LYS A 100 -1.35 2.87 3.99
C LYS A 100 -0.02 2.91 3.25
N ILE A 101 0.72 3.99 3.45
CA ILE A 101 2.01 4.22 2.80
C ILE A 101 3.10 4.22 3.87
N ASN A 102 4.16 3.44 3.66
CA ASN A 102 5.39 3.56 4.43
C ASN A 102 6.53 3.98 3.50
N LEU A 103 7.19 5.08 3.81
CA LEU A 103 8.35 5.59 3.08
C LEU A 103 9.60 5.44 3.94
N ILE A 104 10.64 4.81 3.39
CA ILE A 104 11.99 4.75 3.98
C ILE A 104 12.90 5.57 3.08
N TYR A 105 13.39 6.69 3.59
CA TYR A 105 14.20 7.64 2.84
C TYR A 105 15.16 8.41 3.76
N PRO A 106 16.48 8.43 3.48
CA PRO A 106 17.19 7.60 2.49
C PRO A 106 17.21 6.12 2.92
N CYS A 107 17.11 5.19 1.96
CA CYS A 107 17.14 3.75 2.25
C CYS A 107 18.54 3.14 1.98
N THR A 108 18.88 2.08 2.72
CA THR A 108 20.16 1.35 2.61
C THR A 108 19.93 -0.02 2.00
N GLU A 109 21.00 -0.71 1.61
CA GLU A 109 20.91 -2.09 1.09
C GLU A 109 20.24 -3.05 2.09
N THR A 110 20.41 -2.85 3.39
CA THR A 110 19.76 -3.65 4.43
C THR A 110 18.24 -3.55 4.33
N HIS A 111 17.70 -2.34 4.08
CA HIS A 111 16.27 -2.16 3.85
C HIS A 111 15.83 -2.88 2.58
N VAL A 112 16.60 -2.76 1.49
CA VAL A 112 16.29 -3.43 0.22
C VAL A 112 16.25 -4.95 0.41
N LYS A 113 17.25 -5.55 1.06
CA LYS A 113 17.31 -7.00 1.35
C LYS A 113 16.14 -7.47 2.20
N LYS A 114 15.69 -6.65 3.17
CA LYS A 114 14.56 -6.95 4.05
C LYS A 114 13.22 -7.00 3.32
N TYR A 115 12.99 -6.09 2.38
CA TYR A 115 11.72 -5.97 1.65
C TYR A 115 11.72 -6.63 0.26
N SER A 116 12.84 -7.24 -0.13
CA SER A 116 12.92 -8.06 -1.34
C SER A 116 12.26 -9.42 -1.11
N LYS A 117 11.71 -10.01 -2.18
CA LYS A 117 11.15 -11.35 -2.15
C LYS A 117 12.22 -12.38 -1.74
N GLN A 118 12.05 -12.99 -0.57
CA GLN A 118 12.93 -14.07 -0.10
C GLN A 118 12.26 -15.43 -0.38
N GLY A 119 13.03 -16.37 -0.94
CA GLY A 119 12.56 -17.74 -1.12
C GLY A 119 12.45 -18.46 0.23
N VAL A 120 11.39 -19.23 0.42
CA VAL A 120 11.20 -20.07 1.61
C VAL A 120 11.60 -21.50 1.27
N ARG A 121 12.46 -22.11 2.11
CA ARG A 121 12.70 -23.55 2.08
C ARG A 121 12.19 -24.17 3.37
N THR A 122 11.58 -25.34 3.29
CA THR A 122 11.19 -26.12 4.47
C THR A 122 12.29 -27.11 4.79
N GLN A 123 12.92 -26.98 5.96
CA GLN A 123 13.86 -27.97 6.49
C GLN A 123 13.30 -28.50 7.81
N GLY A 124 13.08 -29.82 7.90
CA GLY A 124 12.56 -30.47 9.11
C GLY A 124 11.18 -30.00 9.57
N GLY A 125 10.27 -29.66 8.65
CA GLY A 125 8.89 -29.24 8.97
C GLY A 125 8.73 -27.79 9.45
N ARG A 126 9.80 -26.99 9.50
CA ARG A 126 9.75 -25.55 9.80
C ARG A 126 10.07 -24.72 8.54
N ARG A 127 9.36 -23.60 8.36
CA ARG A 127 9.67 -22.61 7.31
C ARG A 127 10.99 -21.91 7.67
N CYS A 128 12.03 -22.11 6.86
CA CYS A 128 13.28 -21.37 6.93
C CYS A 128 13.32 -20.36 5.77
N TYR A 129 13.54 -19.08 6.09
CA TYR A 129 13.77 -18.05 5.08
C TYR A 129 15.20 -18.18 4.55
N LEU A 130 15.39 -18.06 3.23
CA LEU A 130 16.72 -17.92 2.63
C LEU A 130 17.29 -16.55 3.00
N GLN A 131 17.98 -16.46 4.14
CA GLN A 131 18.98 -15.43 4.31
C GLN A 131 20.12 -15.77 3.34
N ASN A 132 20.26 -14.97 2.28
CA ASN A 132 21.49 -14.96 1.49
C ASN A 132 22.60 -14.44 2.42
N GLU A 133 23.27 -15.37 3.11
CA GLU A 133 24.53 -15.12 3.78
C GLU A 133 25.58 -14.81 2.71
N ALA A 134 25.89 -13.53 2.57
CA ALA A 134 27.16 -13.08 2.02
C ALA A 134 27.83 -12.31 3.14
N TRP A 135 28.81 -12.97 3.76
CA TRP A 135 29.81 -12.40 4.65
C TRP A 135 30.71 -11.42 3.88
#